data_AF-A0A484GTK9-F1
#
_entry.id   AF-A0A484GTK9-F1
#
_cell.length_a   1.000
_cell.length_b   1.000
_cell.length_c   1.000
_cell.angle_alpha   90.00
_cell.angle_beta   90.00
_cell.angle_gamma   90.00
#
_symmetry.space_group_name_H-M   'P 1'
#
loop_
_entity.id
_entity.type
_entity.pdbx_description
1 polymer ?
#
loop_
_entity_poly.entity_id
_entity_poly.type
_entity_poly.pdbx_seq_one_letter_code
_entity_poly.pdbx_strand_id
1 'polypeptide(L)'
;GVEYMRLGENITEYSRDFKLYITTRLRNPHYLPEVAVKVCLLNFMITPLGLQDQLLGIVAAKKKPELEEKKNKLIVESAKNKKQLKETEDEILEVLSLSEGNILEDETAIKIL
;
A
#
# COMPACT_ATOMS: atom_id res chain seq x y z
N GLY A 1 -9.22 8.41 29.42
CA GLY A 1 -9.52 9.84 29.58
C GLY A 1 -9.53 10.49 28.23
N VAL A 2 -10.31 11.56 28.05
CA VAL A 2 -10.32 12.35 26.80
C VAL A 2 -9.04 13.19 26.75
N GLU A 3 -8.32 13.15 25.62
CA GLU A 3 -7.14 13.98 25.39
C GLU A 3 -7.59 15.35 24.88
N TYR A 4 -6.83 16.41 25.16
CA TYR A 4 -7.14 17.77 24.72
C TYR A 4 -5.91 18.38 24.04
N MET A 5 -6.14 19.17 22.99
CA MET A 5 -5.12 19.90 22.26
C MET A 5 -5.42 21.39 22.28
N ARG A 6 -4.39 22.21 22.53
CA ARG A 6 -4.49 23.67 22.47
C ARG A 6 -4.15 24.14 21.05
N LEU A 7 -5.08 24.87 20.44
CA LEU A 7 -4.94 25.50 19.12
C LEU A 7 -5.05 27.02 19.30
N GLY A 8 -3.90 27.68 19.42
CA GLY A 8 -3.85 29.10 19.75
C GLY A 8 -4.41 29.37 21.15
N GLU A 9 -5.52 30.10 21.22
CA GLU A 9 -6.23 30.40 22.46
C GLU A 9 -7.31 29.37 22.81
N ASN A 10 -7.70 28.51 21.85
CA ASN A 10 -8.75 27.53 22.05
C ASN A 10 -8.18 26.21 22.58
N ILE A 11 -8.93 25.55 23.48
CA ILE A 11 -8.67 24.17 23.91
C ILE A 11 -9.79 23.31 23.34
N THR A 12 -9.42 22.25 22.63
CA THR A 12 -10.36 21.37 21.94
C THR A 12 -10.05 19.91 22.27
N GLU A 13 -11.08 19.08 22.34
CA GLU A 13 -10.92 17.63 22.50
C GLU A 13 -10.15 17.03 21.31
N TYR A 14 -9.22 16.14 21.61
CA TYR A 14 -8.36 15.47 20.64
C TYR A 14 -8.80 14.02 20.44
N SER A 15 -9.09 13.65 19.20
CA SER A 15 -9.33 12.26 18.81
C SER A 15 -8.03 11.59 18.38
N ARG A 16 -7.77 10.38 18.89
CA ARG A 16 -6.60 9.57 18.49
C ARG A 16 -6.66 9.09 17.04
N ASP A 17 -7.84 9.08 16.42
CA ASP A 17 -8.03 8.71 15.02
C ASP A 17 -7.83 9.90 14.06
N PHE A 18 -7.63 11.12 14.59
CA PHE A 18 -7.41 12.30 13.77
C PHE A 18 -6.11 12.19 12.96
N LYS A 19 -6.19 12.56 11.67
CA LYS A 19 -5.03 12.60 10.76
C LYS A 19 -5.02 13.93 10.04
N LEU A 20 -3.86 14.60 10.05
CA LEU A 20 -3.64 15.86 9.34
C LEU A 20 -2.75 15.62 8.13
N TYR A 21 -3.23 16.06 6.97
CA TYR A 21 -2.44 16.07 5.72
C TYR A 21 -2.38 17.49 5.20
N ILE A 22 -1.17 17.96 4.90
CA ILE A 22 -0.93 19.27 4.32
C ILE A 22 -0.32 19.05 2.93
N THR A 23 -0.86 19.73 1.93
CA THR A 23 -0.39 19.61 0.54
C THR A 23 -0.04 20.98 -0.02
N THR A 24 0.93 21.02 -0.93
CA THR A 24 1.31 22.21 -1.68
C THR A 24 1.54 21.85 -3.14
N ARG A 25 1.28 22.80 -4.05
CA ARG A 25 1.58 22.66 -5.48
C ARG A 25 2.93 23.28 -5.88
N LEU A 26 3.63 23.89 -4.94
CA LEU A 26 4.97 24.44 -5.19
C LEU A 26 5.92 23.28 -5.52
N ARG A 27 6.69 23.40 -6.61
CA ARG A 27 7.62 22.34 -7.04
C ARG A 27 8.82 22.17 -6.13
N ASN A 28 9.31 23.27 -5.55
CA ASN A 28 10.47 23.27 -4.67
C ASN A 28 10.26 24.25 -3.51
N PRO A 29 9.30 23.98 -2.61
CA PRO A 29 9.08 24.81 -1.44
C PRO A 29 10.29 24.70 -0.51
N HIS A 30 10.86 25.84 -0.13
CA HIS A 30 11.93 25.86 0.86
C HIS A 30 11.31 25.90 2.27
N TYR A 31 11.39 24.78 2.98
CA TYR A 31 10.97 24.69 4.38
C TYR A 31 12.17 24.87 5.28
N LEU A 32 12.00 25.69 6.33
CA LEU A 32 13.01 25.81 7.38
C LEU A 32 13.20 24.46 8.07
N PRO A 33 14.42 24.15 8.57
CA PRO A 33 14.70 22.89 9.27
C PRO A 33 13.71 22.57 10.39
N GLU A 34 13.26 23.59 11.12
CA GLU A 34 12.26 23.45 12.18
C GLU A 34 10.95 22.81 11.69
N VAL A 35 10.48 23.20 10.50
CA VAL A 35 9.27 22.62 9.90
C VAL A 35 9.56 21.20 9.41
N ALA A 36 10.71 21.00 8.75
CA ALA A 36 11.10 19.71 8.19
C ALA A 36 11.27 18.59 9.23
N VAL A 37 11.61 18.94 10.48
CA VAL A 37 11.71 17.98 11.59
C VAL A 37 10.35 17.67 12.22
N LYS A 38 9.39 18.59 12.16
CA LYS A 38 8.04 18.43 12.75
C LYS A 38 7.07 17.65 11.85
N VAL A 39 7.35 17.54 10.56
CA VAL A 39 6.46 16.91 9.58
C VAL A 39 7.20 15.84 8.77
N CYS A 40 6.46 14.84 8.28
CA CYS A 40 6.99 13.92 7.28
C CYS A 40 6.81 14.53 5.89
N LEU A 41 7.91 14.98 5.27
CA LEU A 41 7.88 15.57 3.93
C LEU A 41 7.86 14.47 2.86
N LEU A 42 6.78 14.43 2.08
CA LEU A 42 6.64 13.54 0.93
C LEU A 42 6.77 14.32 -0.38
N ASN A 43 7.65 13.87 -1.26
CA ASN A 43 7.87 14.48 -2.57
C ASN A 43 7.16 13.67 -3.67
N PHE A 44 6.17 14.29 -4.32
CA PHE A 44 5.40 13.71 -5.43
C PHE A 44 5.88 14.18 -6.81
N MET A 45 7.12 14.64 -6.93
CA MET A 45 7.67 15.03 -8.23
C MET A 45 7.75 13.83 -9.17
N ILE A 46 7.20 13.99 -10.38
CA ILE A 46 7.32 13.00 -11.44
C ILE A 46 8.79 12.91 -11.86
N THR A 47 9.34 11.71 -11.82
CA THR A 47 10.69 11.44 -12.35
C THR A 47 10.64 11.35 -13.88
N PRO A 48 11.71 11.71 -14.60
CA PRO A 48 11.74 11.59 -16.07
C PRO A 48 11.39 10.17 -16.56
N LEU A 49 11.84 9.15 -15.84
CA LEU A 49 11.49 7.76 -16.10
C LEU A 49 9.98 7.51 -15.93
N GLY A 50 9.40 7.95 -14.81
CA GLY A 50 7.96 7.81 -14.57
C GLY A 50 7.11 8.54 -15.60
N LEU A 51 7.57 9.70 -16.09
CA LEU A 51 6.91 10.40 -17.19
C LEU A 51 6.97 9.63 -18.51
N GLN A 52 8.13 9.05 -18.84
CA GLN A 52 8.28 8.22 -20.04
C GLN A 52 7.35 7.01 -20.01
N ASP A 53 7.29 6.30 -18.87
CA ASP A 53 6.40 5.15 -18.70
C ASP A 53 4.92 5.54 -18.84
N GLN A 54 4.52 6.69 -18.28
CA GLN A 54 3.16 7.21 -18.43
C GLN A 54 2.83 7.52 -19.90
N LEU A 55 3.73 8.20 -20.60
CA LEU A 55 3.55 8.52 -22.01
C LEU A 55 3.51 7.25 -22.88
N LEU A 56 4.37 6.27 -22.59
CA LEU A 56 4.36 4.98 -23.26
C LEU A 56 3.03 4.26 -23.08
N GLY A 57 2.48 4.25 -21.86
CA GLY A 57 1.16 3.68 -21.57
C GLY A 57 0.06 4.34 -22.41
N ILE A 58 0.05 5.67 -22.51
CA ILE A 58 -0.93 6.42 -23.34
C ILE A 58 -0.80 6.05 -24.82
N VAL A 59 0.43 5.98 -25.34
CA VAL A 59 0.68 5.64 -26.75
C VAL A 59 0.33 4.18 -27.04
N ALA A 60 0.66 3.26 -26.14
CA ALA A 60 0.34 1.84 -26.27
C ALA A 60 -1.18 1.62 -26.26
N ALA A 61 -1.91 2.25 -25.33
CA ALA A 61 -3.36 2.16 -25.26
C ALA A 61 -4.04 2.66 -26.56
N LYS A 62 -3.49 3.71 -27.19
CA LYS A 62 -4.04 4.24 -28.45
C LYS A 62 -3.66 3.40 -29.68
N LYS A 63 -2.44 2.85 -29.73
CA LYS A 63 -1.94 2.12 -30.91
C LYS A 63 -2.26 0.63 -30.89
N LYS A 64 -2.34 0.01 -29.72
CA LYS A 64 -2.55 -1.43 -29.53
C LYS A 64 -3.43 -1.69 -28.29
N PRO A 65 -4.73 -1.37 -28.37
CA PRO A 65 -5.64 -1.49 -27.23
C PRO A 65 -5.74 -2.94 -26.71
N GLU A 66 -5.66 -3.96 -27.58
CA GLU A 66 -5.70 -5.36 -27.14
C GLU A 66 -4.56 -5.75 -26.17
N LEU A 67 -3.39 -5.14 -26.34
CA LEU A 67 -2.22 -5.41 -25.49
C LEU A 67 -2.38 -4.75 -24.11
N GLU A 68 -2.97 -3.57 -24.05
CA GLU A 68 -3.25 -2.90 -22.77
C GLU A 68 -4.36 -3.63 -22.01
N GLU A 69 -5.40 -4.13 -22.70
CA GLU A 69 -6.44 -4.94 -22.07
C GLU A 69 -5.87 -6.25 -21.52
N LYS A 70 -5.02 -6.93 -22.30
CA LYS A 70 -4.34 -8.16 -21.85
C LYS A 70 -3.42 -7.89 -20.65
N LYS A 71 -2.65 -6.81 -20.67
CA LYS A 71 -1.82 -6.37 -19.54
C LYS A 71 -2.66 -6.13 -18.29
N ASN A 72 -3.77 -5.42 -18.40
CA ASN A 72 -4.66 -5.15 -17.26
C ASN A 72 -5.25 -6.44 -16.68
N LYS A 73 -5.69 -7.38 -17.53
CA LYS A 73 -6.14 -8.71 -17.08
C LYS A 73 -5.04 -9.46 -16.32
N LEU A 74 -3.83 -9.48 -16.87
CA LEU A 74 -2.67 -10.11 -16.23
C LEU A 74 -2.29 -9.46 -14.91
N ILE A 75 -2.42 -8.14 -14.77
CA ILE A 75 -2.16 -7.44 -13.50
C ILE A 75 -3.16 -7.88 -12.42
N VAL A 76 -4.45 -7.93 -12.75
CA VAL A 76 -5.50 -8.36 -11.81
C VAL A 76 -5.31 -9.83 -11.44
N GLU A 77 -5.04 -10.68 -12.42
CA GLU A 77 -4.78 -12.10 -12.20
C GLU A 77 -3.51 -12.30 -11.34
N SER A 78 -2.43 -11.58 -11.61
CA SER A 78 -1.21 -11.64 -10.81
C SER A 78 -1.44 -11.18 -9.37
N ALA A 79 -2.23 -10.12 -9.15
CA ALA A 79 -2.59 -9.68 -7.81
C ALA A 79 -3.43 -10.73 -7.06
N LYS A 80 -4.38 -11.37 -7.76
CA LYS A 80 -5.18 -12.48 -7.20
C LYS A 80 -4.28 -13.68 -6.85
N ASN A 81 -3.39 -14.08 -7.75
CA ASN A 81 -2.49 -15.22 -7.52
C ASN A 81 -1.52 -14.95 -6.36
N LYS A 82 -0.99 -13.73 -6.23
CA LYS A 82 -0.17 -13.35 -5.07
C LYS A 82 -0.95 -13.39 -3.76
N LYS A 83 -2.21 -12.97 -3.78
CA LYS A 83 -3.09 -13.03 -2.62
C LYS A 83 -3.34 -14.50 -2.22
N GLN A 84 -3.69 -15.35 -3.18
CA GLN A 84 -3.92 -16.78 -2.95
C GLN A 84 -2.66 -17.48 -2.43
N LEU A 85 -1.49 -17.18 -3.01
CA LEU A 85 -0.22 -17.73 -2.53
C LEU A 85 -0.01 -17.42 -1.06
N LYS A 86 -0.24 -16.17 -0.65
CA LYS A 86 -0.11 -15.76 0.75
C LYS A 86 -1.15 -16.45 1.65
N GLU A 87 -2.40 -16.55 1.20
CA GLU A 87 -3.45 -17.26 1.95
C GLU A 87 -3.07 -18.73 2.16
N THR A 88 -2.54 -19.41 1.14
CA THR A 88 -2.04 -20.78 1.26
C THR A 88 -0.82 -20.87 2.19
N GLU A 89 0.11 -19.92 2.14
CA GLU A 89 1.25 -19.87 3.07
C GLU A 89 0.78 -19.70 4.53
N ASP A 90 -0.20 -18.81 4.76
CA ASP A 90 -0.79 -18.57 6.07
C ASP A 90 -1.55 -19.83 6.58
N GLU A 91 -2.29 -20.52 5.71
CA GLU A 91 -2.97 -21.80 6.02
C GLU A 91 -1.97 -22.91 6.38
N ILE A 92 -0.86 -23.03 5.65
CA ILE A 92 0.20 -24.00 5.95
C ILE A 92 0.81 -23.71 7.34
N LEU A 93 1.08 -22.44 7.64
CA LEU A 93 1.62 -22.04 8.95
C LEU A 93 0.63 -22.33 10.09
N GLU A 94 -0.66 -22.09 9.86
CA GLU A 94 -1.72 -22.39 10.83
C GLU A 94 -1.75 -23.89 11.14
N VAL A 95 -1.79 -24.75 10.11
CA VAL A 95 -1.78 -26.21 10.28
C VAL A 95 -0.53 -26.69 11.01
N LEU A 96 0.66 -26.19 10.64
CA LEU A 96 1.92 -26.53 11.32
C LEU A 96 1.95 -26.09 12.78
N SER A 97 1.26 -25.00 13.13
CA SER A 97 1.21 -24.47 14.50
C SER A 97 0.21 -25.23 15.39
N LEU A 98 -0.86 -25.78 14.80
CA LEU A 98 -1.92 -26.50 15.52
C LEU A 98 -1.66 -28.00 15.65
N SER A 99 -0.78 -28.56 14.82
CA SER A 99 -0.49 -30.00 14.84
C SER A 99 0.42 -30.37 16.03
N GLU A 100 -0.20 -30.72 17.17
CA GLU A 100 0.46 -31.44 18.25
C GLU A 100 0.51 -32.95 17.91
N GLY A 101 1.44 -33.38 17.04
CA GLY A 101 1.58 -34.79 16.67
C GLY A 101 2.19 -35.05 15.29
N ASN A 102 2.05 -36.28 14.78
CA ASN A 102 2.54 -36.67 13.46
C ASN A 102 1.68 -36.05 12.35
N ILE A 103 2.21 -35.00 11.71
CA ILE A 103 1.59 -34.27 10.60
C ILE A 103 1.08 -35.15 9.44
N LEU A 104 1.64 -36.34 9.24
CA LEU A 104 1.21 -37.28 8.19
C LEU A 104 -0.15 -37.95 8.46
N GLU A 105 -0.70 -37.79 9.66
CA GLU A 105 -2.02 -38.33 10.06
C GLU A 105 -3.12 -37.26 10.02
N ASP A 106 -2.77 -35.99 9.82
CA ASP A 106 -3.70 -34.88 9.79
C ASP A 106 -4.29 -34.72 8.36
N GLU A 107 -5.53 -35.18 8.17
CA GLU A 107 -6.24 -35.09 6.88
C GLU A 107 -6.34 -33.65 6.34
N THR A 108 -6.30 -32.66 7.24
CA THR A 108 -6.32 -31.25 6.88
C THR A 108 -4.98 -30.79 6.30
N ALA A 109 -3.86 -31.28 6.85
CA ALA A 109 -2.51 -31.01 6.31
C ALA A 109 -2.32 -31.60 4.90
N ILE A 110 -2.86 -32.81 4.65
CA ILE A 110 -2.73 -33.51 3.36
C ILE A 110 -3.55 -32.84 2.24
N LYS A 111 -4.63 -32.12 2.56
CA LYS A 111 -5.45 -31.41 1.56
C LYS A 111 -4.92 -30.03 1.18
N ILE A 112 -4.15 -29.40 2.07
CA ILE A 112 -3.61 -28.04 1.90
C ILE A 112 -2.23 -28.08 1.22
N LEU A 113 -1.42 -29.12 1.49
CA LEU A 113 -0.12 -29.39 0.84
C LEU A 113 -0.27 -30.01 -0.57
#